data_AF-A0A2V9RCV3-F1
#
_entry.id   AF-A0A2V9RCV3-F1
#
_cell.length_a   1.000
_cell.length_b   1.000
_cell.length_c   1.000
_cell.angle_alpha   90.00
_cell.angle_beta   90.00
_cell.angle_gamma   90.00
#
_symmetry.space_group_name_H-M   'P 1'
#
loop_
_entity.id
_entity.type
_entity.pdbx_description
1 polymer ?
#
loop_
_entity_poly.entity_id
_entity_poly.type
_entity_poly.pdbx_seq_one_letter_code
_entity_poly.pdbx_strand_id
1 'polypeptide(L)'
;MEKNQVLRQCQLISHGIPYNGFEILKSGLGKSKVYSIQRWRRHNRLPGRIRKKSLSQLDLSTITQIALSPDEERHFTRGIALFNSRKFWEAHEAWEEIWQHHPEDGRFFIQGLIQLAAAYHQLLRKIYRGYVIHMKQARERLVLFPNTFLGINVAALLESINRSVEVIEGSKNLTEVDLSALEIPRIEVVD
;
A
#
# COMPACT_ATOMS: atom_id res chain seq x y z
N MET A 1 -16.65 27.47 -7.04
CA MET A 1 -17.47 26.48 -7.77
C MET A 1 -16.64 25.24 -8.00
N GLU A 2 -16.93 24.23 -7.20
CA GLU A 2 -16.22 22.95 -7.04
C GLU A 2 -16.37 22.06 -8.28
N LYS A 3 -15.27 21.48 -8.77
CA LYS A 3 -15.30 20.38 -9.75
C LYS A 3 -15.04 19.07 -9.03
N ASN A 4 -16.02 18.57 -8.28
CA ASN A 4 -15.93 17.24 -7.69
C ASN A 4 -16.02 16.20 -8.81
N GLN A 5 -14.87 15.63 -9.17
CA GLN A 5 -14.75 14.52 -10.13
C GLN A 5 -14.54 13.23 -9.34
N VAL A 6 -15.44 12.26 -9.53
CA VAL A 6 -15.36 10.95 -8.89
C VAL A 6 -14.55 10.01 -9.78
N LEU A 7 -13.62 9.27 -9.18
CA LEU A 7 -12.83 8.25 -9.86
C LEU A 7 -13.50 6.88 -9.73
N ARG A 8 -13.56 6.15 -10.84
CA ARG A 8 -14.00 4.75 -10.88
C ARG A 8 -12.84 3.89 -11.38
N GLN A 9 -12.53 2.81 -10.67
CA GLN A 9 -11.55 1.84 -11.14
C GLN A 9 -12.12 1.08 -12.35
N CYS A 10 -11.38 1.01 -13.44
CA CYS A 10 -11.78 0.36 -14.67
C CYS A 10 -10.68 -0.58 -15.16
N GLN A 11 -11.09 -1.81 -15.45
CA GLN A 11 -10.22 -2.85 -15.99
C GLN A 11 -10.33 -2.84 -17.52
N LEU A 12 -9.23 -2.56 -18.21
CA LEU A 12 -9.14 -2.69 -19.66
C LEU A 12 -8.30 -3.91 -20.00
N ILE A 13 -8.83 -4.77 -20.86
CA ILE A 13 -8.09 -5.89 -21.44
C ILE A 13 -7.60 -5.41 -22.81
N SER A 14 -6.33 -5.04 -22.90
CA SER A 14 -5.66 -4.81 -24.18
C SER A 14 -4.47 -5.75 -24.27
N HIS A 15 -4.39 -6.52 -25.36
CA HIS A 15 -3.30 -7.47 -25.63
C HIS A 15 -3.09 -8.55 -24.56
N GLY A 16 -4.17 -9.01 -23.91
CA GLY A 16 -4.11 -10.13 -22.96
C GLY A 16 -3.48 -9.79 -21.59
N ILE A 17 -3.16 -8.51 -21.34
CA ILE A 17 -2.66 -8.04 -20.05
C ILE A 17 -3.77 -7.21 -19.38
N PRO A 18 -4.24 -7.59 -18.16
CA PRO A 18 -5.19 -6.77 -17.43
C PRO A 18 -4.52 -5.46 -17.01
N TYR A 19 -5.01 -4.35 -17.55
CA TYR A 19 -4.61 -3.01 -17.14
C TYR A 19 -5.66 -2.42 -16.21
N ASN A 20 -5.29 -2.17 -14.94
CA ASN A 20 -6.12 -1.43 -14.01
C ASN A 20 -5.83 0.06 -14.14
N GLY A 21 -6.79 0.81 -14.68
CA GLY A 21 -6.78 2.26 -14.78
C GLY A 21 -7.90 2.88 -13.96
N PHE A 22 -7.85 4.21 -13.80
CA PHE A 22 -8.94 4.98 -13.21
C PHE A 22 -9.60 5.78 -14.33
N GLU A 23 -10.93 5.71 -14.37
CA GLU A 23 -11.79 6.48 -15.23
C GLU A 23 -12.35 7.67 -14.45
N ILE A 24 -12.31 8.85 -15.06
CA ILE A 24 -12.88 10.08 -14.50
C ILE A 24 -14.33 10.17 -14.95
N LEU A 25 -15.27 10.11 -14.01
CA LEU A 25 -16.68 10.40 -14.28
C LEU A 25 -16.90 11.92 -14.12
N LYS A 26 -17.02 12.64 -15.22
CA LYS A 26 -17.48 14.04 -15.20
C LYS A 26 -19.00 14.08 -15.22
N SER A 27 -19.62 14.82 -14.30
CA SER A 27 -21.04 15.14 -14.35
C SER A 27 -21.34 15.96 -15.61
N GLY A 28 -21.94 15.30 -16.62
CA GLY A 28 -22.44 15.95 -17.83
C GLY A 28 -21.41 16.06 -18.96
N LEU A 29 -21.60 15.22 -19.98
CA LEU A 29 -21.15 15.37 -21.38
C LEU A 29 -19.65 15.68 -21.61
N GLY A 30 -18.85 14.62 -21.83
CA GLY A 30 -17.58 14.75 -22.55
C GLY A 30 -16.52 13.70 -22.23
N LYS A 31 -16.39 12.71 -23.13
CA LYS A 31 -15.30 11.73 -23.32
C LYS A 31 -14.49 11.31 -22.07
N SER A 32 -14.72 10.08 -21.60
CA SER A 32 -13.89 9.39 -20.61
C SER A 32 -12.44 9.25 -21.07
N LYS A 33 -11.48 9.61 -20.21
CA LYS A 33 -10.06 9.26 -20.36
C LYS A 33 -9.65 8.33 -19.23
N VAL A 34 -9.03 7.21 -19.61
CA VAL A 34 -8.47 6.24 -18.66
C VAL A 34 -7.01 6.59 -18.39
N TYR A 35 -6.68 6.79 -17.11
CA TYR A 35 -5.33 7.10 -16.65
C TYR A 35 -4.83 6.01 -15.70
N SER A 36 -3.52 5.73 -15.69
CA SER A 36 -2.94 5.10 -14.49
C SER A 36 -2.96 6.09 -13.34
N ILE A 37 -3.01 5.62 -12.08
CA ILE A 37 -2.95 6.49 -10.88
C ILE A 37 -1.80 7.50 -11.00
N GLN A 38 -0.62 7.03 -11.42
CA GLN A 38 0.56 7.87 -11.58
C GLN A 38 0.39 8.94 -12.67
N ARG A 39 -0.27 8.60 -13.78
CA ARG A 39 -0.54 9.53 -14.89
C ARG A 39 -1.64 10.53 -14.53
N TRP A 40 -2.67 10.10 -13.81
CA TRP A 40 -3.73 10.95 -13.29
C TRP A 40 -3.20 11.98 -12.30
N ARG A 41 -2.34 11.56 -11.35
CA ARG A 41 -1.66 12.45 -10.40
C ARG A 41 -0.84 13.54 -11.10
N ARG A 42 -0.10 13.19 -12.16
CA ARG A 42 0.65 14.17 -12.98
C ARG A 42 -0.29 15.12 -13.76
N HIS A 43 -1.38 14.60 -14.31
CA HIS A 43 -2.30 15.37 -15.14
C HIS A 43 -3.11 16.41 -14.35
N ASN A 44 -3.51 16.11 -13.12
CA ASN A 44 -4.31 17.01 -12.27
C ASN A 44 -3.49 17.99 -11.43
N ARG A 45 -2.17 18.10 -11.67
CA ARG A 45 -1.24 18.98 -10.92
C ARG A 45 -1.45 18.91 -9.40
N LEU A 46 -1.79 17.73 -8.87
CA LEU A 46 -1.70 17.50 -7.43
C LEU A 46 -0.23 17.68 -7.04
N PRO A 47 0.07 18.37 -5.93
CA PRO A 47 1.45 18.70 -5.57
C PRO A 47 2.31 17.45 -5.65
N GLY A 48 3.33 17.52 -6.50
CA GLY A 48 4.26 16.43 -6.73
C GLY A 48 4.86 15.96 -5.42
N ARG A 49 5.01 14.63 -5.28
CA ARG A 49 5.69 13.93 -4.19
C ARG A 49 5.61 14.71 -2.86
N ILE A 50 4.49 14.57 -2.14
CA ILE A 50 4.33 15.01 -0.75
C ILE A 50 5.69 14.94 -0.06
N ARG A 51 6.23 16.10 0.35
CA ARG A 51 7.53 16.19 1.02
C ARG A 51 7.42 15.33 2.27
N LYS A 52 7.89 14.08 2.19
CA LYS A 52 7.97 13.20 3.36
C LYS A 52 8.78 13.96 4.39
N LYS A 53 8.23 14.23 5.58
CA LYS A 53 9.08 14.46 6.75
C LYS A 53 10.13 13.35 6.73
N SER A 54 11.40 13.72 6.82
CA SER A 54 12.46 12.72 7.03
C SER A 54 12.07 11.88 8.25
N LEU A 55 12.43 10.59 8.28
CA LEU A 55 12.21 9.76 9.47
C LEU A 55 12.76 10.45 10.74
N SER A 56 13.84 11.22 10.60
CA SER A 56 14.46 12.04 11.65
C SER A 56 13.63 13.24 12.13
N GLN A 57 12.52 13.54 11.46
CA GLN A 57 11.62 14.66 11.78
C GLN A 57 10.24 14.16 12.25
N LEU A 58 10.06 12.84 12.39
CA LEU A 58 8.83 12.26 12.90
C LEU A 58 8.86 12.29 14.43
N ASP A 59 7.79 12.80 15.01
CA ASP A 59 7.51 12.63 16.43
C ASP A 59 6.77 11.29 16.62
N LEU A 60 7.46 10.31 17.21
CA LEU A 60 6.93 8.97 17.45
C LEU A 60 5.67 8.98 18.34
N SER A 61 5.56 9.97 19.24
CA SER A 61 4.38 10.11 20.10
C SER A 61 3.15 10.55 19.31
N THR A 62 3.33 11.29 18.22
CA THR A 62 2.24 11.76 17.36
C THR A 62 1.81 10.68 16.36
N ILE A 63 2.75 9.94 15.74
CA ILE A 63 2.40 8.92 14.72
C ILE A 63 1.66 7.71 15.30
N THR A 64 1.72 7.52 16.63
CA THR A 64 1.06 6.42 17.34
C THR A 64 -0.33 6.78 17.87
N GLN A 65 -0.75 8.05 17.77
CA GLN A 65 -2.07 8.54 18.21
C GLN A 65 -3.14 8.43 17.12
N ILE A 66 -3.17 7.30 16.40
CA ILE A 66 -4.26 7.01 15.46
C ILE A 66 -5.40 6.31 16.18
N ALA A 67 -6.60 6.88 16.08
CA ALA A 67 -7.85 6.25 16.49
C ALA A 67 -8.67 5.96 15.24
N LEU A 68 -9.10 4.72 15.06
CA LEU A 68 -9.95 4.32 13.95
C LEU A 68 -11.42 4.51 14.34
N SER A 69 -12.22 5.06 13.42
CA SER A 69 -13.67 5.02 13.52
C SER A 69 -14.19 3.59 13.30
N PRO A 70 -15.44 3.27 13.71
CA PRO A 70 -16.02 1.94 13.49
C PRO A 70 -16.02 1.48 12.02
N ASP A 71 -16.09 2.43 11.08
CA ASP A 71 -16.04 2.13 9.65
C ASP A 71 -14.61 1.78 9.21
N GLU A 72 -13.63 2.53 9.69
CA GLU A 72 -12.21 2.28 9.43
C GLU A 72 -11.74 0.97 10.08
N GLU A 73 -12.24 0.60 11.26
CA GLU A 73 -11.99 -0.70 11.89
C GLU A 73 -12.47 -1.87 11.00
N ARG A 74 -13.63 -1.71 10.34
CA ARG A 74 -14.12 -2.70 9.38
C ARG A 74 -13.20 -2.80 8.16
N HIS A 75 -12.78 -1.66 7.61
CA HIS A 75 -11.80 -1.63 6.51
C HIS A 75 -10.46 -2.24 6.92
N PHE A 76 -10.00 -1.98 8.13
CA PHE A 76 -8.74 -2.46 8.66
C PHE A 76 -8.75 -3.98 8.81
N THR A 77 -9.77 -4.51 9.50
CA THR A 77 -9.98 -5.96 9.70
C THR A 77 -10.18 -6.66 8.36
N ARG A 78 -10.92 -6.06 7.44
CA ARG A 78 -11.11 -6.58 6.08
C ARG A 78 -9.79 -6.65 5.32
N GLY A 79 -8.95 -5.62 5.40
CA GLY A 79 -7.63 -5.58 4.79
C GLY A 79 -6.72 -6.71 5.29
N ILE A 80 -6.71 -6.98 6.60
CA ILE A 80 -5.97 -8.10 7.20
C ILE A 80 -6.44 -9.44 6.62
N ALA A 81 -7.75 -9.68 6.62
CA ALA A 81 -8.32 -10.92 6.09
C ALA A 81 -7.99 -11.12 4.60
N LEU A 82 -8.06 -10.05 3.80
CA LEU A 82 -7.71 -10.07 2.38
C LEU A 82 -6.21 -10.34 2.16
N PHE A 83 -5.34 -9.68 2.91
CA PHE A 83 -3.90 -9.89 2.84
C PHE A 83 -3.53 -11.33 3.16
N ASN A 84 -4.08 -11.87 4.26
CA ASN A 84 -3.87 -13.25 4.68
C ASN A 84 -4.42 -14.27 3.67
N SER A 85 -5.44 -13.88 2.90
CA SER A 85 -5.98 -14.66 1.77
C SER A 85 -5.24 -14.41 0.44
N ARG A 86 -4.10 -13.72 0.47
CA ARG A 86 -3.27 -13.36 -0.72
C ARG A 86 -3.96 -12.46 -1.74
N LYS A 87 -5.06 -11.80 -1.37
CA LYS A 87 -5.78 -10.79 -2.16
C LYS A 87 -5.17 -9.41 -1.92
N PHE A 88 -3.92 -9.26 -2.35
CA PHE A 88 -3.10 -8.12 -1.95
C PHE A 88 -3.58 -6.78 -2.52
N TRP A 89 -4.13 -6.78 -3.73
CA TRP A 89 -4.64 -5.54 -4.31
C TRP A 89 -5.89 -5.05 -3.55
N GLU A 90 -6.78 -5.96 -3.20
CA GLU A 90 -7.99 -5.66 -2.45
C GLU A 90 -7.65 -5.27 -0.99
N ALA A 91 -6.62 -5.86 -0.40
CA ALA A 91 -6.09 -5.42 0.90
C ALA A 91 -5.53 -4.00 0.83
N HIS A 92 -4.79 -3.67 -0.25
CA HIS A 92 -4.32 -2.31 -0.52
C HIS A 92 -5.49 -1.33 -0.59
N GLU A 93 -6.54 -1.63 -1.36
CA GLU A 93 -7.71 -0.75 -1.49
C GLU A 93 -8.44 -0.58 -0.15
N ALA A 94 -8.62 -1.66 0.62
CA ALA A 94 -9.26 -1.59 1.93
C ALA A 94 -8.51 -0.64 2.89
N TRP A 95 -7.19 -0.69 2.92
CA TRP A 95 -6.39 0.20 3.76
C TRP A 95 -6.25 1.62 3.18
N GLU A 96 -6.37 1.80 1.86
CA GLU A 96 -6.34 3.12 1.22
C GLU A 96 -7.53 3.98 1.68
N GLU A 97 -8.70 3.38 1.91
CA GLU A 97 -9.87 4.05 2.50
C GLU A 97 -9.55 4.69 3.86
N ILE A 98 -8.74 4.04 4.70
CA ILE A 98 -8.31 4.62 5.99
C ILE A 98 -7.27 5.72 5.74
N TRP A 99 -6.28 5.44 4.89
CA TRP A 99 -5.14 6.34 4.66
C TRP A 99 -5.53 7.71 4.09
N GLN A 100 -6.63 7.80 3.34
CA GLN A 100 -7.11 9.06 2.75
C GLN A 100 -7.73 10.02 3.76
N HIS A 101 -8.25 9.52 4.89
CA HIS A 101 -8.99 10.31 5.88
C HIS A 101 -8.14 10.73 7.10
N HIS A 102 -6.91 10.23 7.22
CA HIS A 102 -6.01 10.54 8.33
C HIS A 102 -4.93 11.58 8.01
N PRO A 103 -4.50 12.40 8.98
CA PRO A 103 -3.38 13.32 8.83
C PRO A 103 -2.06 12.58 8.58
N GLU A 104 -1.06 13.30 8.07
CA GLU A 104 0.19 12.69 7.57
C GLU A 104 0.92 11.82 8.58
N ASP A 105 0.95 12.23 9.85
CA ASP A 105 1.68 11.54 10.91
C ASP A 105 0.94 10.27 11.38
N GLY A 106 -0.39 10.33 11.56
CA GLY A 106 -1.18 9.18 12.02
C GLY A 106 -1.29 8.04 11.00
N ARG A 107 -1.16 8.32 9.70
CA ARG A 107 -1.34 7.33 8.63
C ARG A 107 -0.09 6.51 8.27
N PHE A 108 1.04 6.69 8.96
CA PHE A 108 2.31 6.02 8.61
C PHE A 108 2.22 4.49 8.71
N PHE A 109 1.53 3.97 9.72
CA PHE A 109 1.33 2.53 9.89
C PHE A 109 0.53 1.93 8.73
N ILE A 110 -0.64 2.53 8.46
CA ILE A 110 -1.52 2.14 7.36
C ILE A 110 -0.78 2.22 6.02
N GLN A 111 0.03 3.26 5.81
CA GLN A 111 0.86 3.37 4.61
C GLN A 111 1.90 2.25 4.50
N GLY A 112 2.47 1.79 5.62
CA GLY A 112 3.37 0.63 5.66
C GLY A 112 2.66 -0.65 5.21
N LEU A 113 1.44 -0.90 5.69
CA LEU A 113 0.61 -2.04 5.29
C LEU A 113 0.22 -1.98 3.81
N ILE A 114 -0.21 -0.81 3.31
CA ILE A 114 -0.50 -0.56 1.89
C ILE A 114 0.72 -0.88 1.01
N GLN A 115 1.91 -0.46 1.43
CA GLN A 115 3.14 -0.74 0.70
C GLN A 115 3.51 -2.22 0.75
N LEU A 116 3.31 -2.90 1.87
CA LEU A 116 3.52 -4.34 1.98
C LEU A 116 2.61 -5.11 1.01
N ALA A 117 1.32 -4.77 0.99
CA ALA A 117 0.36 -5.32 0.03
C ALA A 117 0.77 -5.03 -1.42
N ALA A 118 1.17 -3.79 -1.72
CA ALA A 118 1.66 -3.42 -3.05
C ALA A 118 2.90 -4.23 -3.44
N ALA A 119 3.83 -4.49 -2.52
CA ALA A 119 5.01 -5.32 -2.77
C ALA A 119 4.58 -6.71 -3.24
N TYR A 120 3.80 -7.44 -2.44
CA TYR A 120 3.38 -8.79 -2.81
C TYR A 120 2.50 -8.83 -4.07
N HIS A 121 1.70 -7.81 -4.33
CA HIS A 121 1.01 -7.69 -5.62
C HIS A 121 1.98 -7.56 -6.81
N GLN A 122 3.06 -6.77 -6.68
CA GLN A 122 4.11 -6.69 -7.71
C GLN A 122 4.86 -8.02 -7.87
N LEU A 123 5.07 -8.76 -6.78
CA LEU A 123 5.68 -10.10 -6.81
C LEU A 123 4.84 -11.07 -7.64
N LEU A 124 3.51 -11.13 -7.41
CA LEU A 124 2.59 -11.97 -8.21
C LEU A 124 2.62 -11.62 -9.70
N ARG A 125 2.84 -10.35 -10.03
CA ARG A 125 2.96 -9.85 -11.41
C ARG A 125 4.36 -9.99 -12.01
N LYS A 126 5.31 -10.56 -11.25
CA LYS A 126 6.72 -10.72 -11.62
C LYS A 126 7.44 -9.41 -11.93
N ILE A 127 7.08 -8.32 -11.24
CA ILE A 127 7.69 -6.99 -11.40
C ILE A 127 8.67 -6.75 -10.24
N TYR A 128 9.92 -7.24 -10.42
CA TYR A 128 10.96 -7.22 -9.38
C TYR A 128 11.21 -5.83 -8.77
N ARG A 129 11.43 -4.83 -9.63
CA ARG A 129 11.75 -3.48 -9.18
C ARG A 129 10.64 -2.89 -8.31
N GLY A 130 9.38 -3.16 -8.65
CA GLY A 130 8.23 -2.75 -7.87
C GLY A 130 8.20 -3.41 -6.49
N TYR A 131 8.43 -4.72 -6.45
CA TYR A 131 8.54 -5.50 -5.22
C TYR A 131 9.60 -4.92 -4.27
N VAL A 132 10.84 -4.75 -4.75
CA VAL A 132 11.97 -4.25 -3.92
C VAL A 132 11.67 -2.86 -3.35
N ILE A 133 11.18 -1.95 -4.18
CA ILE A 133 10.89 -0.57 -3.74
C ILE A 133 9.82 -0.58 -2.64
N HIS A 134 8.72 -1.30 -2.84
CA HIS A 134 7.62 -1.32 -1.89
C HIS A 134 7.97 -2.06 -0.61
N MET A 135 8.73 -3.15 -0.70
CA MET A 135 9.18 -3.92 0.47
C MET A 135 10.07 -3.09 1.40
N LYS A 136 11.06 -2.37 0.84
CA LYS A 136 11.92 -1.47 1.62
C LYS A 136 11.13 -0.34 2.27
N GLN A 137 10.20 0.26 1.53
CA GLN A 137 9.35 1.33 2.06
C GLN A 137 8.39 0.86 3.16
N ALA A 138 7.87 -0.36 3.07
CA ALA A 138 7.06 -0.97 4.11
C ALA A 138 7.88 -1.17 5.38
N ARG A 139 9.09 -1.77 5.27
CA ARG A 139 10.03 -1.96 6.38
C ARG A 139 10.36 -0.64 7.09
N GLU A 140 10.76 0.39 6.33
CA GLU A 140 11.09 1.72 6.85
C GLU A 140 9.96 2.37 7.67
N ARG A 141 8.70 2.02 7.41
CA ARG A 141 7.55 2.56 8.13
C ARG A 141 7.16 1.72 9.32
N LEU A 142 7.05 0.40 9.12
CA LEU A 142 6.53 -0.51 10.15
C LEU A 142 7.51 -0.62 11.33
N VAL A 143 8.82 -0.42 11.11
CA VAL A 143 9.83 -0.40 12.18
C VAL A 143 9.66 0.75 13.18
N LEU A 144 8.87 1.77 12.85
CA LEU A 144 8.62 2.93 13.73
C LEU A 144 7.58 2.66 14.82
N PHE A 145 6.86 1.53 14.74
CA PHE A 145 5.73 1.22 15.60
C PHE A 145 6.13 0.20 16.67
N PRO A 146 5.44 0.18 17.83
CA PRO A 146 5.67 -0.81 18.87
C PRO A 146 5.46 -2.24 18.37
N ASN A 147 5.98 -3.23 19.10
CA ASN A 147 5.86 -4.66 18.78
C ASN A 147 4.41 -5.12 18.56
N THR A 148 3.46 -4.44 19.19
CA THR A 148 2.03 -4.60 18.96
C THR A 148 1.42 -3.23 18.64
N PHE A 149 0.69 -3.12 17.54
CA PHE A 149 0.03 -1.88 17.16
C PHE A 149 -1.25 -2.15 16.37
N LEU A 150 -2.35 -1.48 16.75
CA LEU A 150 -3.70 -1.72 16.20
C LEU A 150 -4.09 -3.21 16.17
N GLY A 151 -3.73 -3.95 17.23
CA GLY A 151 -4.01 -5.39 17.34
C GLY A 151 -3.16 -6.28 16.42
N ILE A 152 -2.17 -5.76 15.69
CA ILE A 152 -1.24 -6.56 14.88
C ILE A 152 0.03 -6.87 15.68
N ASN A 153 0.53 -8.11 15.58
CA ASN A 153 1.90 -8.47 15.98
C ASN A 153 2.92 -7.91 14.97
N VAL A 154 3.35 -6.67 15.19
CA VAL A 154 4.28 -5.95 14.31
C VAL A 154 5.67 -6.59 14.34
N ALA A 155 6.09 -7.14 15.49
CA ALA A 155 7.39 -7.80 15.61
C ALA A 155 7.49 -9.01 14.68
N ALA A 156 6.51 -9.92 14.69
CA ALA A 156 6.46 -11.07 13.80
C ALA A 156 6.38 -10.65 12.32
N LEU A 157 5.58 -9.61 12.03
CA LEU A 157 5.46 -9.08 10.67
C LEU A 157 6.80 -8.53 10.15
N LEU A 158 7.53 -7.78 10.99
CA LEU A 158 8.85 -7.23 10.65
C LEU A 158 9.89 -8.33 10.47
N GLU A 159 9.84 -9.41 11.24
CA GLU A 159 10.74 -10.55 11.08
C GLU A 159 10.60 -11.15 9.67
N SER A 160 9.36 -11.42 9.22
CA SER A 160 9.12 -11.92 7.86
C SER A 160 9.54 -10.92 6.77
N ILE A 161 9.32 -9.62 6.99
CA ILE A 161 9.77 -8.58 6.06
C ILE A 161 11.30 -8.54 5.96
N ASN A 162 12.00 -8.68 7.08
CA ASN A 162 13.47 -8.67 7.11
C ASN A 162 14.06 -9.87 6.37
N ARG A 163 13.53 -11.08 6.58
CA ARG A 163 13.92 -12.27 5.79
C ARG A 163 13.71 -12.04 4.29
N SER A 164 12.55 -11.50 3.92
CA SER A 164 12.23 -11.19 2.52
C SER A 164 13.18 -10.14 1.91
N VAL A 165 13.63 -9.19 2.73
CA VAL A 165 14.61 -8.18 2.35
C VAL A 165 15.99 -8.81 2.14
N GLU A 166 16.45 -9.66 3.05
CA GLU A 166 17.76 -10.31 2.95
C GLU A 166 17.87 -11.12 1.65
N VAL A 167 16.80 -11.83 1.29
CA VAL A 167 16.72 -12.61 0.04
C VAL A 167 16.86 -11.74 -1.23
N ILE A 168 16.37 -10.50 -1.20
CA ILE A 168 16.50 -9.57 -2.34
C ILE A 168 17.73 -8.66 -2.26
N GLU A 169 18.42 -8.61 -1.13
CA GLU A 169 19.66 -7.85 -0.96
C GLU A 169 20.82 -8.57 -1.67
N GLY A 170 21.03 -8.21 -2.94
CA GLY A 170 22.07 -8.78 -3.80
C GLY A 170 21.55 -9.21 -5.17
N SER A 171 20.24 -9.47 -5.26
CA SER A 171 19.56 -9.88 -6.50
C SER A 171 19.22 -8.69 -7.39
N LYS A 172 19.43 -8.81 -8.71
CA LYS A 172 19.10 -7.76 -9.69
C LYS A 172 17.73 -7.96 -10.35
N ASN A 173 17.18 -9.15 -10.29
CA ASN A 173 15.94 -9.57 -10.93
C ASN A 173 15.34 -10.79 -10.19
N LEU A 174 14.13 -11.21 -10.56
CA LEU A 174 13.47 -12.36 -9.92
C LEU A 174 14.11 -13.72 -10.26
N THR A 175 14.91 -13.82 -11.32
CA THR A 175 15.58 -15.09 -11.68
C THR A 175 16.78 -15.39 -10.78
N GLU A 176 17.34 -14.36 -10.14
CA GLU A 176 18.42 -14.47 -9.15
C GLU A 176 17.88 -14.67 -7.72
N VAL A 177 16.56 -14.50 -7.52
CA VAL A 177 15.93 -14.65 -6.20
C VAL A 177 15.48 -16.10 -6.02
N ASP A 178 15.85 -16.70 -4.90
CA ASP A 178 15.19 -17.91 -4.43
C ASP A 178 13.77 -17.58 -3.96
N LEU A 179 12.81 -17.75 -4.88
CA LEU A 179 11.40 -17.50 -4.61
C LEU A 179 10.83 -18.43 -3.53
N SER A 180 11.45 -19.59 -3.30
CA SER A 180 11.03 -20.51 -2.23
C SER A 180 11.38 -19.96 -0.84
N ALA A 181 12.41 -19.10 -0.76
CA ALA A 181 12.79 -18.39 0.46
C ALA A 181 11.96 -17.12 0.71
N LEU A 182 11.14 -16.66 -0.25
CA LEU A 182 10.22 -15.54 -0.05
C LEU A 182 8.93 -16.01 0.65
N GLU A 183 9.02 -16.16 1.98
CA GLU A 183 7.86 -16.41 2.81
C GLU A 183 6.93 -15.19 2.84
N ILE A 184 5.76 -15.32 2.22
CA ILE A 184 4.72 -14.30 2.32
C ILE A 184 4.15 -14.36 3.75
N PRO A 185 4.26 -13.28 4.54
CA PRO A 185 3.80 -13.25 5.91
C PRO A 185 2.29 -13.47 5.99
N ARG A 186 1.88 -14.04 7.12
CA ARG A 186 0.52 -13.91 7.61
C ARG A 186 0.52 -12.82 8.67
N ILE A 187 -0.37 -11.85 8.55
CA ILE A 187 -0.59 -10.84 9.59
C ILE A 187 -1.29 -11.52 10.76
N GLU A 188 -0.60 -11.59 11.89
CA GLU A 188 -1.13 -12.11 13.15
C GLU A 188 -1.84 -11.00 13.90
N VAL A 189 -3.04 -11.31 14.38
CA VAL A 189 -3.83 -10.44 15.26
C VAL A 189 -3.63 -10.93 16.69
N VAL A 190 -3.32 -10.02 17.59
CA VAL A 190 -3.17 -10.27 19.04
C VAL A 190 -4.32 -9.60 19.77
N ASP A 191 -4.93 -10.36 20.69
CA ASP A 191 -6.04 -9.92 21.56
C ASP A 191 -5.55 -9.01 22.71
#